data_AF-A0AAE0PSI4-F1
#
_entry.id   AF-A0AAE0PSI4-F1
#
_cell.length_a   1.000
_cell.length_b   1.000
_cell.length_c   1.000
_cell.angle_alpha   90.00
_cell.angle_beta   90.00
_cell.angle_gamma   90.00
#
_symmetry.space_group_name_H-M   'P 1'
#
loop_
_entity.id
_entity.type
_entity.pdbx_description
1 polymer ?
#
loop_
_entity_poly.entity_id
_entity_poly.type
_entity_poly.pdbx_seq_one_letter_code
_entity_poly.pdbx_strand_id
1 'polypeptide(L)'
;MGEGQKIAPVLISIIFLCQLCWTQDEGDFQYHYTSNYGLLCYDTCHQNGKSYYWCNTKKGWDYCSVKQNTDYKGKECKIEHPCDLYGKYYYWCYNKAGEWGYCGNVQPRKVNNKDLYKSSTFQMECKDKCSYDNSTLHYGCNTNKGWDYCSPSPDVTYKNELCRFDHSCKSHGYKYTWCWTDSGWGYCGIIEKSEICDSVAVPKRESDTYEICLRDNFNGKITKLKQEYDPKAIAEGRKWSNEISQIISNWNNEYLDNHSKSNVITTTNLHLDLQGWVQMNNVKYNCLEIQRKTDQPHRLSVTVAQVFLPEDVIPEKHINRAIIESFCNRAKIFVTEDLNRALQAKMACKDMNLTLFQYITTTGDNQGLPTAMETAMALFHNIFCNYGIPEDIALDRGTQFMSRPGAF
;
A
#
# COMPACT_ATOMS: atom_id res chain seq x y z
N MET A 1 55.74 -8.83 9.38
CA MET A 1 55.35 -7.47 8.94
C MET A 1 54.96 -7.56 7.47
N GLY A 2 53.72 -7.47 7.00
CA GLY A 2 52.40 -7.34 7.62
C GLY A 2 51.38 -7.42 6.49
N GLU A 3 50.74 -8.57 6.30
CA GLU A 3 49.65 -8.84 5.33
C GLU A 3 48.30 -8.31 5.84
N GLY A 4 48.26 -7.06 6.31
CA GLY A 4 47.14 -6.54 7.08
C GLY A 4 46.30 -5.46 6.40
N GLN A 5 46.38 -5.26 5.08
CA GLN A 5 45.97 -3.96 4.52
C GLN A 5 45.18 -3.92 3.21
N LYS A 6 44.45 -4.98 2.84
CA LYS A 6 43.54 -4.92 1.66
C LYS A 6 42.10 -5.39 1.89
N ILE A 7 41.77 -5.89 3.09
CA ILE A 7 40.43 -6.41 3.42
C ILE A 7 39.50 -5.30 3.94
N ALA A 8 40.06 -4.25 4.56
CA ALA A 8 39.31 -3.14 5.11
C ALA A 8 38.42 -2.37 4.09
N PRO A 9 38.88 -2.01 2.88
CA PRO A 9 38.08 -1.13 2.00
C PRO A 9 36.85 -1.81 1.41
N VAL A 10 36.88 -3.12 1.17
CA VAL A 10 35.74 -3.87 0.60
C VAL A 10 34.65 -4.08 1.64
N LEU A 11 35.02 -4.47 2.86
CA LEU A 11 34.09 -4.59 3.99
C LEU A 11 33.50 -3.23 4.39
N ILE A 12 34.31 -2.17 4.38
CA ILE A 12 33.85 -0.80 4.65
C ILE A 12 32.88 -0.33 3.57
N SER A 13 33.10 -0.65 2.29
CA SER A 13 32.19 -0.29 1.19
C SER A 13 30.85 -1.03 1.28
N ILE A 14 30.86 -2.30 1.67
CA ILE A 14 29.64 -3.09 1.91
C ILE A 14 28.87 -2.55 3.13
N ILE A 15 29.58 -2.19 4.21
CA ILE A 15 28.95 -1.57 5.39
C ILE A 15 28.40 -0.17 5.05
N PHE A 16 29.10 0.62 4.23
CA PHE A 16 28.61 1.94 3.77
C PHE A 16 27.38 1.82 2.88
N LEU A 17 27.34 0.86 1.95
CA LEU A 17 26.17 0.56 1.12
C LEU A 17 25.00 0.04 1.97
N CYS A 18 25.28 -0.76 3.01
CA CYS A 18 24.29 -1.14 4.01
C CYS A 18 23.80 0.06 4.81
N GLN A 19 24.65 1.01 5.21
CA GLN A 19 24.19 2.20 5.94
C GLN A 19 23.40 3.19 5.06
N LEU A 20 23.77 3.34 3.78
CA LEU A 20 23.01 4.13 2.81
C LEU A 20 21.62 3.54 2.51
N CYS A 21 21.44 2.22 2.63
CA CYS A 21 20.13 1.56 2.59
C CYS A 21 19.29 1.76 3.87
N TRP A 22 19.88 2.22 4.97
CA TRP A 22 19.20 2.42 6.27
C TRP A 22 19.00 3.89 6.62
N THR A 23 19.49 4.82 5.81
CA THR A 23 19.20 6.25 5.94
C THR A 23 18.27 6.70 4.83
N GLN A 24 17.10 6.07 4.74
CA GLN A 24 15.99 6.61 3.96
C GLN A 24 14.95 7.13 4.95
N ASP A 25 14.99 8.44 5.16
CA ASP A 25 14.12 9.31 5.93
C ASP A 25 12.98 8.64 6.72
N GLU A 26 13.13 8.57 8.05
CA GLU A 26 11.99 8.62 8.99
C GLU A 26 11.39 10.05 9.11
N GLY A 27 11.72 10.94 8.17
CA GLY A 27 11.11 12.25 8.04
C GLY A 27 9.92 12.19 7.09
N ASP A 28 8.71 12.13 7.65
CA ASP A 28 7.57 13.01 7.32
C ASP A 28 6.20 12.33 7.52
N PHE A 29 5.91 11.92 8.77
CA PHE A 29 4.59 11.40 9.17
C PHE A 29 3.99 12.20 10.33
N GLN A 30 3.93 13.53 10.20
CA GLN A 30 3.36 14.40 11.23
C GLN A 30 2.31 15.36 10.64
N TYR A 31 1.19 15.53 11.34
CA TYR A 31 0.21 16.58 11.04
C TYR A 31 0.64 17.86 11.75
N HIS A 32 1.00 18.87 10.96
CA HIS A 32 1.35 20.20 11.45
C HIS A 32 0.11 21.08 11.48
N TYR A 33 -0.16 21.68 12.63
CA TYR A 33 -1.23 22.65 12.81
C TYR A 33 -0.65 24.03 13.03
N THR A 34 -1.37 25.05 12.56
CA THR A 34 -0.88 26.41 12.60
C THR A 34 -1.12 27.10 13.94
N SER A 35 -0.26 28.04 14.29
CA SER A 35 -0.25 28.69 15.60
C SER A 35 -1.45 29.60 15.82
N ASN A 36 -1.83 30.42 14.84
CA ASN A 36 -2.87 31.43 15.04
C ASN A 36 -4.28 30.85 14.84
N TYR A 37 -4.44 29.96 13.88
CA TYR A 37 -5.75 29.42 13.54
C TYR A 37 -6.01 28.01 14.05
N GLY A 38 -5.00 27.28 14.53
CA GLY A 38 -5.12 25.87 14.88
C GLY A 38 -5.55 25.00 13.69
N LEU A 39 -5.24 25.44 12.46
CA LEU A 39 -5.66 24.75 11.23
C LEU A 39 -4.56 23.81 10.76
N LEU A 40 -4.95 22.68 10.16
CA LEU A 40 -3.99 21.78 9.52
C LEU A 40 -3.32 22.47 8.33
N CYS A 41 -2.00 22.36 8.24
CA CYS A 41 -1.21 22.78 7.10
C CYS A 41 -1.61 22.03 5.81
N TYR A 42 -1.70 22.73 4.68
CA TYR A 42 -1.93 22.14 3.36
C TYR A 42 -0.65 21.65 2.69
N ASP A 43 0.45 22.31 3.00
CA ASP A 43 1.81 22.02 2.54
C ASP A 43 2.72 21.79 3.74
N THR A 44 3.95 21.34 3.47
CA THR A 44 4.93 21.03 4.51
C THR A 44 5.23 22.27 5.35
N CYS A 45 5.37 22.06 6.67
CA CYS A 45 5.84 23.11 7.57
C CYS A 45 7.33 23.39 7.35
N HIS A 46 7.68 24.40 6.56
CA HIS A 46 9.06 24.70 6.19
C HIS A 46 9.37 26.20 6.17
N GLN A 47 10.64 26.56 5.97
CA GLN A 47 11.10 27.94 6.07
C GLN A 47 10.90 28.77 4.79
N ASN A 48 10.90 28.19 3.58
CA ASN A 48 10.78 28.94 2.31
C ASN A 48 11.69 30.19 2.22
N GLY A 49 12.94 30.06 2.65
CA GLY A 49 13.89 31.18 2.68
C GLY A 49 13.61 32.23 3.75
N LYS A 50 12.78 31.93 4.75
CA LYS A 50 12.53 32.74 5.95
C LYS A 50 13.28 32.17 7.16
N SER A 51 13.39 32.97 8.22
CA SER A 51 13.97 32.55 9.50
C SER A 51 12.98 31.80 10.40
N TYR A 52 11.81 31.43 9.87
CA TYR A 52 10.72 30.80 10.60
C TYR A 52 9.96 29.82 9.72
N TYR A 53 9.36 28.82 10.36
CA TYR A 53 8.53 27.80 9.76
C TYR A 53 7.08 28.28 9.63
N TRP A 54 6.51 28.06 8.45
CA TRP A 54 5.13 28.41 8.14
C TRP A 54 4.58 27.46 7.09
N CYS A 55 3.26 27.48 6.94
CA CYS A 55 2.54 26.71 5.93
C CYS A 55 1.27 27.45 5.50
N ASN A 56 0.65 27.00 4.41
CA ASN A 56 -0.60 27.51 3.88
C ASN A 56 -1.82 26.79 4.48
N THR A 57 -2.90 27.53 4.66
CA THR A 57 -4.21 27.03 5.11
C THR A 57 -5.34 27.68 4.31
N LYS A 58 -6.59 27.28 4.56
CA LYS A 58 -7.77 27.98 4.00
C LYS A 58 -7.88 29.46 4.37
N LYS A 59 -7.21 29.91 5.44
CA LYS A 59 -7.22 31.31 5.89
C LYS A 59 -6.01 32.10 5.40
N GLY A 60 -5.17 31.50 4.55
CA GLY A 60 -3.89 32.05 4.12
C GLY A 60 -2.72 31.37 4.83
N TRP A 61 -1.55 31.99 4.75
CA TRP A 61 -0.35 31.52 5.44
C TRP A 61 -0.47 31.69 6.96
N ASP A 62 0.10 30.77 7.73
CA ASP A 62 0.21 30.89 9.19
C ASP A 62 1.46 30.14 9.69
N TYR A 63 1.92 30.46 10.90
CA TYR A 63 3.09 29.84 11.52
C TYR A 63 2.80 28.40 11.90
N CYS A 64 3.82 27.54 11.86
CA CYS A 64 3.72 26.15 12.26
C CYS A 64 5.00 25.71 12.97
N SER A 65 4.95 24.60 13.69
CA SER A 65 6.12 24.00 14.34
C SER A 65 6.51 22.70 13.65
N VAL A 66 7.80 22.45 13.49
CA VAL A 66 8.32 21.22 12.88
C VAL A 66 8.33 20.02 13.82
N LYS A 67 8.30 20.25 15.13
CA LYS A 67 8.27 19.21 16.16
C LYS A 67 7.29 19.58 17.25
N GLN A 68 6.81 18.57 17.95
CA GLN A 68 5.96 18.78 19.10
C GLN A 68 6.71 19.60 20.16
N ASN A 69 6.04 20.60 20.71
CA ASN A 69 6.58 21.47 21.76
C ASN A 69 7.83 22.27 21.34
N THR A 70 7.95 22.64 20.07
CA THR A 70 8.87 23.68 19.60
C THR A 70 8.09 24.91 19.14
N ASP A 71 8.72 26.08 19.17
CA ASP A 71 8.18 27.28 18.55
C ASP A 71 8.33 27.24 17.02
N TYR A 72 7.73 28.24 16.36
CA TYR A 72 7.76 28.45 14.91
C TYR A 72 9.14 28.76 14.34
N LYS A 73 10.18 28.89 15.17
CA LYS A 73 11.58 28.98 14.76
C LYS A 73 12.36 27.70 15.05
N GLY A 74 11.68 26.66 15.55
CA GLY A 74 12.28 25.38 15.92
C GLY A 74 12.98 25.38 17.27
N LYS A 75 12.78 26.41 18.12
CA LYS A 75 13.33 26.43 19.48
C LYS A 75 12.42 25.65 20.42
N GLU A 76 13.00 24.84 21.29
CA GLU A 76 12.21 24.05 22.25
C GLU A 76 11.50 24.93 23.27
N CYS A 77 10.21 24.67 23.46
CA CYS A 77 9.42 25.24 24.53
C CYS A 77 9.88 24.68 25.88
N LYS A 78 9.73 25.47 26.95
CA LYS A 78 10.00 25.02 28.31
C LYS A 78 8.93 24.03 28.78
N ILE A 79 9.29 23.17 29.73
CA ILE A 79 8.37 22.13 30.24
C ILE A 79 7.27 22.76 31.09
N GLU A 80 7.58 23.83 31.83
CA GLU A 80 6.63 24.60 32.62
C GLU A 80 5.72 25.48 31.77
N HIS A 81 6.07 25.71 30.50
CA HIS A 81 5.30 26.51 29.57
C HIS A 81 5.33 25.89 28.16
N PRO A 82 4.71 24.70 27.99
CA PRO A 82 4.63 24.03 26.70
C PRO A 82 3.92 24.85 25.63
N CYS A 83 3.80 24.29 24.42
CA CYS A 83 2.97 24.86 23.39
C CYS A 83 1.48 24.71 23.74
N ASP A 84 0.80 25.82 24.05
CA ASP A 84 -0.63 25.84 24.35
C ASP A 84 -1.24 27.23 24.12
N LEU A 85 -2.55 27.37 24.31
CA LEU A 85 -3.29 28.62 24.14
C LEU A 85 -3.07 29.60 25.30
N TYR A 86 -2.95 29.11 26.54
CA TYR A 86 -2.86 29.95 27.76
C TYR A 86 -3.90 31.08 27.81
N GLY A 87 -5.14 30.77 27.42
CA GLY A 87 -6.24 31.74 27.37
C GLY A 87 -6.17 32.74 26.21
N LYS A 88 -5.29 32.54 25.23
CA LYS A 88 -5.26 33.29 23.95
C LYS A 88 -5.97 32.51 22.85
N TYR A 89 -6.20 33.17 21.71
CA TYR A 89 -6.75 32.56 20.50
C TYR A 89 -5.69 31.93 19.60
N TYR A 90 -4.42 31.98 19.99
CA TYR A 90 -3.27 31.43 19.29
C TYR A 90 -2.41 30.60 20.24
N TYR A 91 -1.72 29.62 19.69
CA TYR A 91 -0.77 28.76 20.40
C TYR A 91 0.60 29.44 20.50
N TRP A 92 1.18 29.40 21.69
CA TRP A 92 2.47 30.03 21.99
C TRP A 92 3.15 29.33 23.17
N CYS A 93 4.44 29.57 23.33
CA CYS A 93 5.21 29.05 24.44
C CYS A 93 6.37 29.98 24.84
N TYR A 94 6.89 29.78 26.05
CA TYR A 94 8.17 30.35 26.45
C TYR A 94 9.26 29.34 26.11
N ASN A 95 10.23 29.73 25.30
CA ASN A 95 11.27 28.81 24.86
C ASN A 95 12.47 28.76 25.82
N LYS A 96 13.30 27.72 25.69
CA LYS A 96 14.50 27.52 26.52
C LYS A 96 15.56 28.61 26.31
N ALA A 97 15.48 29.38 25.23
CA ALA A 97 16.35 30.51 24.97
C ALA A 97 15.90 31.81 25.67
N GLY A 98 14.78 31.78 26.42
CA GLY A 98 14.28 32.94 27.17
C GLY A 98 13.45 33.91 26.32
N GLU A 99 12.85 33.43 25.23
CA GLU A 99 12.00 34.25 24.36
C GLU A 99 10.59 33.67 24.25
N TRP A 100 9.63 34.53 23.95
CA TRP A 100 8.27 34.13 23.58
C TRP A 100 8.19 33.79 22.10
N GLY A 101 7.52 32.70 21.76
CA GLY A 101 7.33 32.28 20.38
C GLY A 101 5.95 31.68 20.13
N TYR A 102 5.41 31.90 18.94
CA TYR A 102 4.27 31.13 18.44
C TYR A 102 4.66 29.68 18.30
N CYS A 103 3.72 28.76 18.47
CA CYS A 103 3.99 27.35 18.28
C CYS A 103 2.78 26.68 17.65
N GLY A 104 2.99 25.70 16.78
CA GLY A 104 1.94 24.88 16.20
C GLY A 104 1.86 23.54 16.91
N ASN A 105 0.65 23.01 17.05
CA ASN A 105 0.52 21.61 17.49
C ASN A 105 1.04 20.69 16.39
N VAL A 106 1.76 19.65 16.80
CA VAL A 106 2.30 18.64 15.91
C VAL A 106 1.80 17.29 16.41
N GLN A 107 0.85 16.73 15.70
CA GLN A 107 0.37 15.41 16.03
C GLN A 107 1.18 14.40 15.21
N PRO A 108 1.72 13.34 15.83
CA PRO A 108 2.14 12.20 15.03
C PRO A 108 0.93 11.81 14.19
N ARG A 109 1.16 11.55 12.91
CA ARG A 109 0.14 10.96 12.04
C ARG A 109 -0.11 9.56 12.59
N LYS A 110 -0.90 9.44 13.66
CA LYS A 110 -1.48 8.18 14.14
C LYS A 110 -2.54 7.80 13.14
N VAL A 111 -2.09 7.50 11.94
CA VAL A 111 -2.94 6.93 10.92
C VAL A 111 -2.44 5.51 10.79
N ASN A 112 -2.95 4.69 11.71
CA ASN A 112 -3.11 3.26 11.47
C ASN A 112 -4.12 3.00 10.33
N ASN A 113 -4.63 4.01 9.59
CA ASN A 113 -5.08 3.74 8.23
C ASN A 113 -3.83 3.56 7.37
N LYS A 114 -3.43 2.30 7.18
CA LYS A 114 -2.40 1.94 6.19
C LYS A 114 -2.70 2.56 4.81
N ASP A 115 -3.94 2.94 4.54
CA ASP A 115 -4.42 3.55 3.29
C ASP A 115 -4.84 5.03 3.45
N LEU A 116 -4.33 5.89 2.56
CA LEU A 116 -4.73 7.29 2.45
C LEU A 116 -5.95 7.40 1.53
N TYR A 117 -7.14 7.45 2.13
CA TYR A 117 -8.39 7.68 1.42
C TYR A 117 -8.61 9.18 1.22
N LYS A 118 -8.87 9.60 0.00
CA LYS A 118 -9.38 10.93 -0.35
C LYS A 118 -10.86 10.83 -0.65
N SER A 119 -11.62 11.71 -0.03
CA SER A 119 -13.06 11.79 -0.20
C SER A 119 -13.45 12.27 -1.60
N SER A 120 -14.69 12.01 -2.01
CA SER A 120 -15.11 12.16 -3.41
C SER A 120 -15.43 13.61 -3.76
N THR A 121 -16.21 14.29 -2.92
CA THR A 121 -16.75 15.63 -3.22
C THR A 121 -15.71 16.71 -2.93
N PHE A 122 -15.03 16.59 -1.80
CA PHE A 122 -14.05 17.56 -1.34
C PHE A 122 -12.62 17.23 -1.79
N GLN A 123 -12.35 15.99 -2.23
CA GLN A 123 -11.00 15.50 -2.56
C GLN A 123 -10.03 15.70 -1.39
N MET A 124 -10.52 15.54 -0.17
CA MET A 124 -9.75 15.73 1.06
C MET A 124 -9.44 14.40 1.72
N GLU A 125 -8.30 14.32 2.38
CA GLU A 125 -7.95 13.14 3.17
C GLU A 125 -9.01 12.85 4.25
N CYS A 126 -9.41 11.59 4.33
CA CYS A 126 -10.21 11.05 5.41
C CYS A 126 -9.40 11.07 6.70
N LYS A 127 -9.99 11.63 7.77
CA LYS A 127 -9.43 11.64 9.13
C LYS A 127 -9.61 10.31 9.84
N ASP A 128 -10.63 9.56 9.47
CA ASP A 128 -11.02 8.26 9.98
C ASP A 128 -11.06 7.21 8.84
N LYS A 129 -11.29 5.94 9.19
CA LYS A 129 -11.41 4.85 8.20
C LYS A 129 -12.59 5.15 7.28
N CYS A 130 -12.41 4.92 5.98
CA CYS A 130 -13.53 4.86 5.06
C CYS A 130 -14.45 3.69 5.47
N SER A 131 -15.63 3.99 6.02
CA SER A 131 -16.49 3.00 6.64
C SER A 131 -17.88 3.00 6.03
N TYR A 132 -18.51 1.83 5.98
CA TYR A 132 -19.86 1.67 5.48
C TYR A 132 -20.88 2.01 6.57
N ASP A 133 -21.77 2.96 6.30
CA ASP A 133 -22.83 3.34 7.21
C ASP A 133 -24.14 2.63 6.84
N ASN A 134 -24.64 1.80 7.75
CA ASN A 134 -25.88 1.04 7.57
C ASN A 134 -27.15 1.89 7.52
N SER A 135 -27.11 3.11 8.07
CA SER A 135 -28.26 4.01 8.08
C SER A 135 -28.41 4.76 6.76
N THR A 136 -27.29 5.14 6.14
CA THR A 136 -27.24 5.92 4.91
C THR A 136 -26.90 5.08 3.67
N LEU A 137 -26.52 3.82 3.87
CA LEU A 137 -26.25 2.81 2.85
C LEU A 137 -25.12 3.19 1.88
N HIS A 138 -24.06 3.78 2.42
CA HIS A 138 -22.90 4.15 1.65
C HIS A 138 -21.62 4.28 2.49
N TYR A 139 -20.48 4.25 1.81
CA TYR A 139 -19.18 4.55 2.39
C TYR A 139 -18.96 6.05 2.57
N GLY A 140 -18.46 6.41 3.74
CA GLY A 140 -18.11 7.79 4.07
C GLY A 140 -17.00 7.88 5.10
N CYS A 141 -16.45 9.10 5.21
CA CYS A 141 -15.42 9.44 6.18
C CYS A 141 -15.55 10.91 6.57
N ASN A 142 -14.97 11.27 7.72
CA ASN A 142 -14.86 12.65 8.15
C ASN A 142 -13.62 13.31 7.57
N THR A 143 -13.78 14.51 7.02
CA THR A 143 -12.69 15.33 6.47
C THR A 143 -12.55 16.64 7.23
N ASN A 144 -11.60 17.48 6.84
CA ASN A 144 -11.48 18.86 7.34
C ASN A 144 -12.67 19.77 6.96
N LYS A 145 -13.51 19.38 6.00
CA LYS A 145 -14.72 20.10 5.59
C LYS A 145 -16.02 19.46 6.11
N GLY A 146 -15.90 18.44 6.96
CA GLY A 146 -17.02 17.65 7.46
C GLY A 146 -17.08 16.27 6.78
N TRP A 147 -18.22 15.62 6.92
CA TRP A 147 -18.48 14.30 6.36
C TRP A 147 -18.49 14.33 4.82
N ASP A 148 -17.91 13.32 4.17
CA ASP A 148 -17.90 13.16 2.71
C ASP A 148 -17.79 11.68 2.29
N TYR A 149 -18.16 11.39 1.06
CA TYR A 149 -18.11 10.06 0.47
C TYR A 149 -16.68 9.58 0.27
N CYS A 150 -16.42 8.30 0.51
CA CYS A 150 -15.15 7.65 0.21
C CYS A 150 -15.41 6.28 -0.43
N SER A 151 -14.37 5.61 -0.91
CA SER A 151 -14.49 4.29 -1.53
C SER A 151 -13.72 3.21 -0.77
N PRO A 152 -14.24 1.98 -0.69
CA PRO A 152 -13.57 0.87 -0.01
C PRO A 152 -12.39 0.28 -0.80
N SER A 153 -12.30 0.59 -2.09
CA SER A 153 -11.30 0.06 -3.03
C SER A 153 -11.10 1.01 -4.22
N PRO A 154 -9.96 1.00 -4.94
CA PRO A 154 -9.75 1.84 -6.13
C PRO A 154 -10.77 1.48 -7.23
N ASP A 155 -11.18 2.45 -8.04
CA ASP A 155 -12.18 2.29 -9.11
C ASP A 155 -13.47 1.57 -8.66
N VAL A 156 -13.92 1.93 -7.46
CA VAL A 156 -15.21 1.53 -6.90
C VAL A 156 -15.92 2.78 -6.39
N THR A 157 -17.24 2.85 -6.54
CA THR A 157 -18.02 3.96 -6.01
C THR A 157 -18.20 3.89 -4.50
N TYR A 158 -18.68 4.99 -3.92
CA TYR A 158 -19.13 5.07 -2.53
C TYR A 158 -20.27 4.09 -2.17
N LYS A 159 -20.88 3.43 -3.15
CA LYS A 159 -21.92 2.40 -3.00
C LYS A 159 -21.43 1.00 -3.35
N ASN A 160 -20.12 0.80 -3.41
CA ASN A 160 -19.49 -0.48 -3.72
C ASN A 160 -19.78 -1.02 -5.14
N GLU A 161 -20.01 -0.12 -6.09
CA GLU A 161 -20.19 -0.51 -7.50
C GLU A 161 -18.87 -0.34 -8.27
N LEU A 162 -18.55 -1.30 -9.13
CA LEU A 162 -17.39 -1.21 -10.00
C LEU A 162 -17.53 -0.04 -10.99
N CYS A 163 -16.50 0.79 -11.07
CA CYS A 163 -16.35 1.72 -12.18
C CYS A 163 -16.09 0.91 -13.47
N ARG A 164 -16.62 1.40 -14.60
CA ARG A 164 -16.31 0.83 -15.91
C ARG A 164 -14.83 0.98 -16.23
N PHE A 165 -14.28 0.00 -16.94
CA PHE A 165 -12.86 -0.01 -17.33
C PHE A 165 -12.46 1.20 -18.19
N ASP A 166 -13.38 1.73 -18.98
CA ASP A 166 -13.18 2.90 -19.84
C ASP A 166 -13.48 4.23 -19.13
N HIS A 167 -13.88 4.19 -17.85
CA HIS A 167 -14.23 5.36 -17.08
C HIS A 167 -13.86 5.20 -15.60
N SER A 168 -12.55 5.08 -15.34
CA SER A 168 -11.95 5.01 -13.99
C SER A 168 -12.42 6.13 -13.06
N CYS A 169 -12.30 5.91 -11.75
CA CYS A 169 -12.59 6.89 -10.72
C CYS A 169 -11.62 8.08 -10.79
N LYS A 170 -12.07 9.20 -11.35
CA LYS A 170 -11.27 10.42 -11.53
C LYS A 170 -12.16 11.65 -11.49
N SER A 171 -11.54 12.83 -11.58
CA SER A 171 -12.29 14.09 -11.60
C SER A 171 -13.02 14.33 -12.91
N HIS A 172 -12.49 13.82 -14.03
CA HIS A 172 -13.03 14.04 -15.38
C HIS A 172 -13.31 15.53 -15.68
N GLY A 173 -12.46 16.42 -15.15
CA GLY A 173 -12.60 17.88 -15.30
C GLY A 173 -13.49 18.56 -14.24
N TYR A 174 -14.01 17.82 -13.25
CA TYR A 174 -14.85 18.36 -12.18
C TYR A 174 -14.09 18.58 -10.87
N LYS A 175 -14.74 19.26 -9.91
CA LYS A 175 -14.21 19.49 -8.55
C LYS A 175 -14.41 18.30 -7.61
N TYR A 176 -15.00 17.21 -8.09
CA TYR A 176 -15.26 15.97 -7.37
C TYR A 176 -14.82 14.78 -8.24
N THR A 177 -14.65 13.62 -7.63
CA THR A 177 -14.29 12.38 -8.33
C THR A 177 -15.47 11.44 -8.46
N TRP A 178 -15.61 10.84 -9.64
CA TRP A 178 -16.75 10.00 -10.00
C TRP A 178 -16.39 9.03 -11.14
N CYS A 179 -17.27 8.07 -11.38
CA CYS A 179 -17.18 7.17 -12.52
C CYS A 179 -18.55 6.73 -13.05
N TRP A 180 -18.59 6.21 -14.29
CA TRP A 180 -19.72 5.43 -14.79
C TRP A 180 -19.61 3.99 -14.30
N THR A 181 -20.75 3.42 -13.95
CA THR A 181 -20.98 2.03 -13.55
C THR A 181 -22.03 1.42 -14.47
N ASP A 182 -22.34 0.13 -14.30
CA ASP A 182 -23.43 -0.52 -15.04
C ASP A 182 -24.83 0.01 -14.66
N SER A 183 -24.96 0.63 -13.49
CA SER A 183 -26.23 1.18 -12.97
C SER A 183 -26.39 2.69 -13.24
N GLY A 184 -25.36 3.38 -13.75
CA GLY A 184 -25.38 4.81 -14.01
C GLY A 184 -24.06 5.47 -13.65
N TRP A 185 -24.09 6.59 -12.95
CA TRP A 185 -22.89 7.27 -12.46
C TRP A 185 -22.87 7.26 -10.94
N GLY A 186 -21.68 7.28 -10.34
CA GLY A 186 -21.50 7.34 -8.90
C GLY A 186 -20.24 8.07 -8.47
N TYR A 187 -20.29 8.73 -7.32
CA TYR A 187 -19.11 9.31 -6.68
C TYR A 187 -18.14 8.21 -6.25
N CYS A 188 -16.85 8.51 -6.25
CA CYS A 188 -15.85 7.54 -5.85
C CYS A 188 -14.66 8.28 -5.22
N GLY A 189 -14.15 7.76 -4.11
CA GLY A 189 -12.96 8.28 -3.44
C GLY A 189 -11.68 7.74 -4.07
N ILE A 190 -10.61 8.50 -3.98
CA ILE A 190 -9.28 8.09 -4.45
C ILE A 190 -8.51 7.44 -3.29
N ILE A 191 -7.78 6.37 -3.57
CA ILE A 191 -6.93 5.70 -2.57
C ILE A 191 -5.47 5.89 -3.00
N GLU A 192 -4.75 6.84 -2.42
CA GLU A 192 -3.42 7.24 -2.92
C GLU A 192 -2.36 6.15 -2.80
N LYS A 193 -2.55 5.22 -1.87
CA LYS A 193 -1.64 4.10 -1.63
C LYS A 193 -2.00 2.85 -2.43
N SER A 194 -2.92 2.94 -3.37
CA SER A 194 -3.38 1.79 -4.14
C SER A 194 -3.78 2.21 -5.55
N GLU A 195 -3.08 1.68 -6.53
CA GLU A 195 -3.36 1.96 -7.93
C GLU A 195 -3.71 0.69 -8.69
N ILE A 196 -4.58 0.83 -9.69
CA ILE A 196 -4.76 -0.21 -10.70
C ILE A 196 -3.60 -0.05 -11.69
N CYS A 197 -2.71 -1.04 -11.71
CA CYS A 197 -1.64 -1.11 -12.71
C CYS A 197 -2.15 -1.70 -14.03
N ASP A 198 -1.31 -1.70 -15.07
CA ASP A 198 -1.64 -2.17 -16.42
C ASP A 198 -2.44 -3.49 -16.39
N SER A 199 -3.76 -3.38 -16.49
CA SER A 199 -4.66 -4.53 -16.56
C SER A 199 -4.59 -5.06 -17.98
N VAL A 200 -3.94 -6.22 -18.14
CA VAL A 200 -3.81 -6.85 -19.45
C VAL A 200 -5.10 -7.60 -19.74
N ALA A 201 -5.95 -7.03 -20.59
CA ALA A 201 -6.97 -7.82 -21.29
C ALA A 201 -6.23 -8.77 -22.24
N VAL A 202 -6.09 -10.05 -21.89
CA VAL A 202 -5.46 -11.04 -22.76
C VAL A 202 -6.37 -11.27 -23.97
N PRO A 203 -5.95 -10.97 -25.21
CA PRO A 203 -6.82 -11.15 -26.37
C PRO A 203 -6.97 -12.63 -26.75
N LYS A 204 -8.21 -13.11 -26.70
CA LYS A 204 -8.84 -14.25 -27.40
C LYS A 204 -7.93 -15.42 -27.83
N ARG A 205 -8.01 -16.52 -27.05
CA ARG A 205 -8.34 -17.88 -27.51
C ARG A 205 -8.77 -18.72 -26.28
N GLU A 206 -10.05 -19.08 -26.22
CA GLU A 206 -10.65 -20.18 -25.43
C GLU A 206 -10.78 -20.10 -23.90
N SER A 207 -10.51 -18.98 -23.24
CA SER A 207 -10.93 -18.77 -21.85
C SER A 207 -11.00 -17.27 -21.56
N ASP A 208 -12.18 -16.73 -21.26
CA ASP A 208 -12.37 -15.32 -20.91
C ASP A 208 -11.83 -15.05 -19.49
N THR A 209 -10.51 -15.08 -19.31
CA THR A 209 -9.85 -14.69 -18.06
C THR A 209 -9.43 -13.23 -18.11
N TYR A 210 -10.12 -12.40 -17.34
CA TYR A 210 -9.72 -11.01 -17.08
C TYR A 210 -8.81 -10.99 -15.85
N GLU A 211 -7.69 -10.26 -15.93
CA GLU A 211 -6.76 -10.09 -14.82
C GLU A 211 -6.68 -8.62 -14.42
N ILE A 212 -6.90 -8.35 -13.13
CA ILE A 212 -6.77 -7.01 -12.55
C ILE A 212 -5.48 -6.93 -11.77
N CYS A 213 -4.70 -5.90 -12.05
CA CYS A 213 -3.45 -5.61 -11.36
C CYS A 213 -3.68 -4.51 -10.32
N LEU A 214 -3.30 -4.76 -9.08
CA LEU A 214 -3.32 -3.79 -7.97
C LEU A 214 -1.92 -3.60 -7.43
N ARG A 215 -1.44 -2.36 -7.40
CA ARG A 215 -0.14 -1.99 -6.82
C ARG A 215 -0.38 -1.28 -5.49
N ASP A 216 0.26 -1.78 -4.44
CA ASP A 216 0.39 -1.06 -3.19
C ASP A 216 1.59 -0.11 -3.29
N ASN A 217 1.32 1.20 -3.32
CA ASN A 217 2.36 2.22 -3.49
C ASN A 217 3.26 2.37 -2.26
N PHE A 218 2.88 1.82 -1.10
CA PHE A 218 3.69 1.92 0.11
C PHE A 218 4.89 0.96 0.09
N ASN A 219 4.71 -0.28 -0.38
CA ASN A 219 5.76 -1.30 -0.39
C ASN A 219 6.09 -1.81 -1.81
N GLY A 220 5.40 -1.30 -2.84
CA GLY A 220 5.59 -1.71 -4.24
C GLY A 220 5.08 -3.12 -4.54
N LYS A 221 4.26 -3.70 -3.66
CA LYS A 221 3.70 -5.05 -3.83
C LYS A 221 2.61 -5.04 -4.89
N ILE A 222 2.64 -6.03 -5.78
CA ILE A 222 1.66 -6.18 -6.86
C ILE A 222 0.80 -7.42 -6.58
N THR A 223 -0.50 -7.21 -6.52
CA THR A 223 -1.51 -8.27 -6.40
C THR A 223 -2.30 -8.35 -7.69
N LYS A 224 -2.42 -9.55 -8.25
CA LYS A 224 -3.19 -9.86 -9.44
C LYS A 224 -4.45 -10.62 -9.06
N LEU A 225 -5.59 -10.18 -9.58
CA LEU A 225 -6.88 -10.83 -9.41
C LEU A 225 -7.25 -11.51 -10.73
N LYS A 226 -7.08 -12.82 -10.79
CA LYS A 226 -7.50 -13.62 -11.94
C LYS A 226 -8.96 -14.00 -11.78
N GLN A 227 -9.78 -13.63 -12.74
CA GLN A 227 -11.21 -13.94 -12.73
C GLN A 227 -11.50 -15.20 -13.52
N GLU A 228 -12.33 -16.07 -12.96
CA GLU A 228 -12.95 -17.20 -13.64
C GLU A 228 -14.47 -17.06 -13.56
N TYR A 229 -15.09 -16.63 -14.67
CA TYR A 229 -16.53 -16.43 -14.74
C TYR A 229 -17.28 -17.75 -14.52
N ASP A 230 -18.11 -17.81 -13.47
CA ASP A 230 -18.88 -19.01 -13.11
C ASP A 230 -20.26 -18.63 -12.57
N PRO A 231 -21.19 -18.19 -13.44
CA PRO A 231 -22.52 -17.76 -13.03
C PRO A 231 -23.39 -18.92 -12.52
N LYS A 232 -22.97 -20.18 -12.72
CA LYS A 232 -23.68 -21.36 -12.20
C LYS A 232 -23.33 -21.60 -10.74
N ALA A 233 -22.07 -21.42 -10.36
CA ALA A 233 -21.63 -21.52 -8.98
C ALA A 233 -21.91 -20.24 -8.18
N ILE A 234 -21.74 -19.06 -8.80
CA ILE A 234 -21.89 -17.76 -8.16
C ILE A 234 -23.22 -17.11 -8.58
N ALA A 235 -24.16 -17.05 -7.64
CA ALA A 235 -25.49 -16.53 -7.90
C ALA A 235 -25.52 -15.02 -8.10
N GLU A 236 -26.55 -14.55 -8.79
CA GLU A 236 -26.83 -13.13 -8.95
C GLU A 236 -27.15 -12.49 -7.59
N GLY A 237 -26.24 -11.62 -7.14
CA GLY A 237 -26.23 -11.13 -5.77
C GLY A 237 -26.71 -9.69 -5.59
N ARG A 238 -26.97 -8.93 -6.65
CA ARG A 238 -27.15 -7.45 -6.60
C ARG A 238 -28.09 -6.91 -5.51
N LYS A 239 -29.17 -7.64 -5.18
CA LYS A 239 -30.11 -7.26 -4.12
C LYS A 239 -29.50 -7.22 -2.71
N TRP A 240 -28.33 -7.84 -2.52
CA TRP A 240 -27.57 -7.88 -1.27
C TRP A 240 -26.33 -6.97 -1.30
N SER A 241 -26.24 -6.01 -2.24
CA SER A 241 -25.09 -5.09 -2.37
C SER A 241 -24.72 -4.38 -1.06
N ASN A 242 -25.73 -3.98 -0.28
CA ASN A 242 -25.55 -3.35 1.02
C ASN A 242 -24.92 -4.30 2.05
N GLU A 243 -25.31 -5.57 2.03
CA GLU A 243 -24.79 -6.59 2.94
C GLU A 243 -23.36 -7.01 2.57
N ILE A 244 -23.05 -7.05 1.27
CA ILE A 244 -21.66 -7.22 0.81
C ILE A 244 -20.79 -6.05 1.29
N SER A 245 -21.30 -4.83 1.21
CA SER A 245 -20.59 -3.65 1.71
C SER A 245 -20.35 -3.71 3.23
N GLN A 246 -21.33 -4.22 3.99
CA GLN A 246 -21.16 -4.50 5.42
C GLN A 246 -20.06 -5.53 5.68
N ILE A 247 -20.05 -6.63 4.93
CA ILE A 247 -19.03 -7.68 5.07
C ILE A 247 -17.64 -7.11 4.77
N ILE A 248 -17.48 -6.38 3.67
CA ILE A 248 -16.22 -5.73 3.29
C ILE A 248 -15.76 -4.72 4.36
N SER A 249 -16.68 -3.89 4.88
CA SER A 249 -16.34 -2.87 5.89
C SER A 249 -15.85 -3.49 7.21
N ASN A 250 -16.36 -4.68 7.53
CA ASN A 250 -16.02 -5.44 8.73
C ASN A 250 -14.87 -6.43 8.53
N TRP A 251 -14.35 -6.58 7.30
CA TRP A 251 -13.20 -7.45 7.04
C TRP A 251 -11.94 -6.95 7.77
N ASN A 252 -11.20 -7.91 8.30
CA ASN A 252 -9.88 -7.73 8.91
C ASN A 252 -9.05 -8.96 8.56
N ASN A 253 -7.80 -8.75 8.12
CA ASN A 253 -6.91 -9.85 7.78
C ASN A 253 -6.58 -10.79 8.95
N GLU A 254 -6.76 -10.36 10.19
CA GLU A 254 -6.61 -11.19 11.40
C GLU A 254 -7.58 -12.38 11.43
N TYR A 255 -8.64 -12.37 10.62
CA TYR A 255 -9.52 -13.54 10.49
C TYR A 255 -8.86 -14.71 9.76
N LEU A 256 -7.88 -14.43 8.89
CA LEU A 256 -7.16 -15.44 8.12
C LEU A 256 -6.31 -16.30 9.06
N ASP A 257 -6.67 -17.57 9.17
CA ASP A 257 -5.80 -18.60 9.71
C ASP A 257 -5.98 -19.91 8.93
N ASN A 258 -5.25 -20.94 9.35
CA ASN A 258 -5.22 -22.23 8.66
C ASN A 258 -6.47 -23.10 8.90
N HIS A 259 -7.50 -22.61 9.59
CA HIS A 259 -8.66 -23.40 9.98
C HIS A 259 -9.92 -22.96 9.24
N SER A 260 -10.80 -23.92 8.95
CA SER A 260 -12.14 -23.62 8.50
C SER A 260 -12.92 -22.92 9.62
N LYS A 261 -13.53 -21.78 9.31
CA LYS A 261 -14.37 -21.01 10.24
C LYS A 261 -15.65 -20.61 9.52
N SER A 262 -16.79 -20.93 10.11
CA SER A 262 -18.06 -20.45 9.61
C SER A 262 -18.54 -19.21 10.37
N ASN A 263 -19.35 -18.38 9.71
CA ASN A 263 -19.94 -17.17 10.27
C ASN A 263 -18.91 -16.16 10.78
N VAL A 264 -17.76 -16.06 10.11
CA VAL A 264 -16.68 -15.10 10.45
C VAL A 264 -17.22 -13.69 10.46
N ILE A 265 -18.04 -13.34 9.47
CA ILE A 265 -18.82 -12.11 9.45
C ILE A 265 -20.24 -12.48 9.07
N THR A 266 -21.22 -11.91 9.76
CA THR A 266 -22.63 -12.25 9.56
C THR A 266 -23.46 -10.98 9.42
N THR A 267 -24.30 -10.92 8.39
CA THR A 267 -25.29 -9.85 8.17
C THR A 267 -26.71 -10.40 8.38
N THR A 268 -27.75 -9.71 7.91
CA THR A 268 -29.13 -10.22 8.02
C THR A 268 -29.32 -11.49 7.18
N ASN A 269 -28.95 -11.45 5.90
CA ASN A 269 -29.21 -12.51 4.92
C ASN A 269 -27.95 -13.23 4.43
N LEU A 270 -26.76 -12.69 4.69
CA LEU A 270 -25.49 -13.28 4.28
C LEU A 270 -24.61 -13.65 5.47
N HIS A 271 -23.66 -14.53 5.22
CA HIS A 271 -22.55 -14.80 6.11
C HIS A 271 -21.29 -15.09 5.28
N LEU A 272 -20.14 -14.72 5.82
CA LEU A 272 -18.81 -15.02 5.27
C LEU A 272 -18.21 -16.19 6.04
N ASP A 273 -17.74 -17.17 5.29
CA ASP A 273 -17.05 -18.35 5.78
C ASP A 273 -15.62 -18.44 5.22
N LEU A 274 -14.73 -19.04 6.01
CA LEU A 274 -13.44 -19.57 5.59
C LEU A 274 -13.60 -21.08 5.44
N GLN A 275 -13.59 -21.59 4.22
CA GLN A 275 -13.80 -23.02 3.91
C GLN A 275 -12.53 -23.88 4.10
N GLY A 276 -11.47 -23.29 4.70
CA GLY A 276 -10.15 -23.90 4.79
C GLY A 276 -9.34 -23.74 3.52
N TRP A 277 -8.37 -24.63 3.31
CA TRP A 277 -7.43 -24.53 2.20
C TRP A 277 -7.75 -25.49 1.06
N VAL A 278 -7.47 -25.04 -0.15
CA VAL A 278 -7.49 -25.85 -1.38
C VAL A 278 -6.12 -25.75 -2.04
N GLN A 279 -5.57 -26.88 -2.49
CA GLN A 279 -4.32 -26.89 -3.23
C GLN A 279 -4.59 -26.92 -4.72
N MET A 280 -4.07 -25.94 -5.46
CA MET A 280 -4.22 -25.83 -6.91
C MET A 280 -2.87 -25.41 -7.51
N ASN A 281 -2.37 -26.17 -8.49
CA ASN A 281 -1.07 -25.90 -9.15
C ASN A 281 0.09 -25.70 -8.15
N ASN A 282 0.13 -26.51 -7.08
CA ASN A 282 1.10 -26.42 -5.97
C ASN A 282 1.05 -25.13 -5.14
N VAL A 283 0.04 -24.29 -5.32
CA VAL A 283 -0.24 -23.15 -4.45
C VAL A 283 -1.39 -23.51 -3.52
N LYS A 284 -1.23 -23.21 -2.24
CA LYS A 284 -2.25 -23.39 -1.21
C LYS A 284 -3.06 -22.10 -1.09
N TYR A 285 -4.37 -22.21 -1.27
CA TYR A 285 -5.30 -21.08 -1.20
C TYR A 285 -6.26 -21.25 -0.04
N ASN A 286 -6.41 -20.21 0.79
CA ASN A 286 -7.54 -20.07 1.69
C ASN A 286 -8.78 -19.66 0.90
N CYS A 287 -9.88 -20.40 1.04
CA CYS A 287 -11.13 -20.14 0.34
C CYS A 287 -12.07 -19.32 1.21
N LEU A 288 -12.32 -18.08 0.79
CA LEU A 288 -13.33 -17.19 1.35
C LEU A 288 -14.61 -17.36 0.56
N GLU A 289 -15.73 -17.55 1.25
CA GLU A 289 -17.02 -17.72 0.61
C GLU A 289 -18.08 -16.89 1.31
N ILE A 290 -18.83 -16.10 0.54
CA ILE A 290 -19.99 -15.38 1.05
C ILE A 290 -21.24 -16.11 0.55
N GLN A 291 -22.07 -16.53 1.49
CA GLN A 291 -23.24 -17.36 1.22
C GLN A 291 -24.50 -16.72 1.78
N ARG A 292 -25.63 -17.04 1.16
CA ARG A 292 -26.95 -16.70 1.69
C ARG A 292 -27.28 -17.62 2.86
N LYS A 293 -27.72 -17.03 3.98
CA LYS A 293 -28.34 -17.76 5.07
C LYS A 293 -29.55 -18.54 4.59
N THR A 294 -29.67 -19.77 5.07
CA THR A 294 -30.81 -20.63 4.79
C THR A 294 -31.56 -20.90 6.08
N ASP A 295 -32.77 -20.37 6.20
CA ASP A 295 -33.65 -20.66 7.35
C ASP A 295 -34.27 -22.07 7.28
N GLN A 296 -33.95 -22.84 6.23
CA GLN A 296 -34.48 -24.18 5.99
C GLN A 296 -33.35 -25.19 5.79
N PRO A 297 -33.31 -26.29 6.58
CA PRO A 297 -32.21 -27.26 6.57
C PRO A 297 -32.06 -28.06 5.26
N HIS A 298 -33.01 -27.95 4.33
CA HIS A 298 -33.00 -28.66 3.05
C HIS A 298 -32.76 -27.76 1.82
N ARG A 299 -32.58 -26.45 2.03
CA ARG A 299 -32.32 -25.52 0.93
C ARG A 299 -30.81 -25.40 0.77
N LEU A 300 -30.31 -25.66 -0.45
CA LEU A 300 -28.88 -25.50 -0.76
C LEU A 300 -28.44 -24.08 -0.40
N SER A 301 -27.30 -23.98 0.29
CA SER A 301 -26.60 -22.71 0.50
C SER A 301 -26.23 -22.13 -0.86
N VAL A 302 -26.40 -20.82 -1.02
CA VAL A 302 -26.18 -20.14 -2.30
C VAL A 302 -25.00 -19.19 -2.15
N THR A 303 -23.92 -19.48 -2.86
CA THR A 303 -22.73 -18.65 -2.93
C THR A 303 -23.01 -17.40 -3.77
N VAL A 304 -22.65 -16.23 -3.23
CA VAL A 304 -22.78 -14.93 -3.93
C VAL A 304 -21.43 -14.27 -4.19
N ALA A 305 -20.37 -14.73 -3.53
CA ALA A 305 -18.98 -14.37 -3.83
C ALA A 305 -18.03 -15.47 -3.33
N GLN A 306 -16.92 -15.69 -4.04
CA GLN A 306 -15.88 -16.66 -3.71
C GLN A 306 -14.49 -16.13 -4.11
N VAL A 307 -13.57 -16.11 -3.15
CA VAL A 307 -12.20 -15.60 -3.32
C VAL A 307 -11.19 -16.62 -2.78
N PHE A 308 -10.15 -16.87 -3.56
CA PHE A 308 -9.04 -17.77 -3.20
C PHE A 308 -7.80 -16.93 -2.91
N LEU A 309 -7.37 -16.91 -1.65
CA LEU A 309 -6.23 -16.14 -1.17
C LEU A 309 -5.01 -17.02 -0.95
N PRO A 310 -3.81 -16.66 -1.46
CA PRO A 310 -2.59 -17.40 -1.15
C PRO A 310 -2.21 -17.21 0.33
N GLU A 311 -1.22 -17.96 0.80
CA GLU A 311 -0.70 -17.85 2.19
C GLU A 311 0.02 -16.50 2.45
N ASP A 312 0.36 -15.77 1.39
CA ASP A 312 1.05 -14.49 1.49
C ASP A 312 0.19 -13.37 2.11
N VAL A 313 0.88 -12.37 2.68
CA VAL A 313 0.21 -11.21 3.32
C VAL A 313 -0.36 -10.27 2.27
N ILE A 314 -1.63 -10.43 1.92
CA ILE A 314 -2.35 -9.58 0.97
C ILE A 314 -2.92 -8.33 1.69
N PRO A 315 -2.76 -7.11 1.17
CA PRO A 315 -3.43 -5.92 1.73
C PRO A 315 -4.96 -6.06 1.79
N GLU A 316 -5.59 -5.65 2.90
CA GLU A 316 -7.07 -5.73 3.08
C GLU A 316 -7.84 -5.12 1.91
N LYS A 317 -7.41 -3.96 1.40
CA LYS A 317 -8.01 -3.29 0.23
C LYS A 317 -7.99 -4.14 -1.05
N HIS A 318 -7.00 -5.02 -1.23
CA HIS A 318 -6.93 -5.91 -2.38
C HIS A 318 -7.87 -7.11 -2.20
N ILE A 319 -8.04 -7.60 -0.97
CA ILE A 319 -9.08 -8.60 -0.63
C ILE A 319 -10.47 -8.00 -0.83
N ASN A 320 -10.69 -6.76 -0.36
CA ASN A 320 -11.93 -6.02 -0.60
C ASN A 320 -12.21 -5.93 -2.10
N ARG A 321 -11.21 -5.55 -2.93
CA ARG A 321 -11.36 -5.55 -4.39
C ARG A 321 -11.75 -6.94 -4.92
N ALA A 322 -11.08 -7.99 -4.47
CA ALA A 322 -11.37 -9.36 -4.89
C ALA A 322 -12.81 -9.79 -4.56
N ILE A 323 -13.32 -9.44 -3.39
CA ILE A 323 -14.72 -9.72 -3.00
C ILE A 323 -15.69 -8.97 -3.93
N ILE A 324 -15.41 -7.70 -4.23
CA ILE A 324 -16.23 -6.85 -5.12
C ILE A 324 -16.26 -7.44 -6.52
N GLU A 325 -15.09 -7.81 -7.07
CA GLU A 325 -14.98 -8.44 -8.40
C GLU A 325 -15.77 -9.75 -8.47
N SER A 326 -15.65 -10.60 -7.44
CA SER A 326 -16.39 -11.86 -7.39
C SER A 326 -17.90 -11.64 -7.40
N PHE A 327 -18.38 -10.72 -6.56
CA PHE A 327 -19.79 -10.42 -6.39
C PHE A 327 -20.39 -9.77 -7.64
N CYS A 328 -19.74 -8.74 -8.19
CA CYS A 328 -20.23 -7.97 -9.32
C CYS A 328 -20.20 -8.78 -10.62
N ASN A 329 -19.13 -9.54 -10.86
CA ASN A 329 -18.95 -10.27 -12.11
C ASN A 329 -19.42 -11.73 -12.03
N ARG A 330 -19.90 -12.19 -10.87
CA ARG A 330 -20.29 -13.60 -10.63
C ARG A 330 -19.16 -14.56 -11.00
N ALA A 331 -17.98 -14.24 -10.52
CA ALA A 331 -16.73 -14.93 -10.86
C ALA A 331 -16.04 -15.46 -9.61
N LYS A 332 -15.30 -16.56 -9.75
CA LYS A 332 -14.31 -16.97 -8.76
C LYS A 332 -13.07 -16.12 -8.95
N ILE A 333 -12.52 -15.60 -7.86
CA ILE A 333 -11.35 -14.72 -7.92
C ILE A 333 -10.16 -15.43 -7.29
N PHE A 334 -9.11 -15.63 -8.09
CA PHE A 334 -7.84 -16.17 -7.61
C PHE A 334 -6.86 -15.02 -7.43
N VAL A 335 -6.47 -14.80 -6.19
CA VAL A 335 -5.49 -13.77 -5.84
C VAL A 335 -4.11 -14.36 -6.03
N THR A 336 -3.26 -13.69 -6.78
CA THR A 336 -1.87 -14.07 -6.99
C THR A 336 -0.98 -12.87 -6.74
N GLU A 337 0.27 -13.11 -6.35
CA GLU A 337 1.25 -12.06 -6.23
C GLU A 337 2.20 -12.12 -7.41
N ASP A 338 2.48 -10.95 -8.01
CA ASP A 338 3.63 -10.84 -8.88
C ASP A 338 4.81 -10.46 -7.99
N LEU A 339 5.68 -11.43 -7.72
CA LEU A 339 6.89 -11.17 -6.95
C LEU A 339 7.72 -10.17 -7.76
N ASN A 340 7.70 -8.91 -7.32
CA ASN A 340 8.37 -7.80 -7.99
C ASN A 340 9.79 -8.22 -8.40
N ARG A 341 10.21 -8.04 -9.66
CA ARG A 341 11.56 -8.46 -10.13
C ARG A 341 12.69 -7.94 -9.24
N ALA A 342 12.52 -6.75 -8.64
CA ALA A 342 13.46 -6.19 -7.67
C ALA A 342 13.43 -6.90 -6.30
N LEU A 343 12.28 -7.44 -5.88
CA LEU A 343 12.14 -8.26 -4.68
C LEU A 343 12.62 -9.71 -4.94
N GLN A 344 12.39 -10.26 -6.14
CA GLN A 344 13.05 -11.49 -6.60
C GLN A 344 14.57 -11.33 -6.60
N ALA A 345 15.09 -10.19 -7.08
CA ALA A 345 16.52 -9.88 -7.02
C ALA A 345 17.02 -9.71 -5.57
N LYS A 346 16.25 -9.07 -4.67
CA LYS A 346 16.60 -8.94 -3.24
C LYS A 346 16.57 -10.28 -2.49
N MET A 347 15.58 -11.14 -2.77
CA MET A 347 15.49 -12.48 -2.19
C MET A 347 16.59 -13.39 -2.75
N ALA A 348 16.85 -13.33 -4.05
CA ALA A 348 18.00 -13.99 -4.66
C ALA A 348 19.33 -13.51 -4.06
N CYS A 349 19.48 -12.21 -3.75
CA CYS A 349 20.68 -11.67 -3.10
C CYS A 349 20.83 -12.15 -1.64
N LYS A 350 19.72 -12.34 -0.92
CA LYS A 350 19.70 -12.89 0.44
C LYS A 350 20.08 -14.39 0.44
N ASP A 351 19.54 -15.16 -0.49
CA ASP A 351 19.90 -16.58 -0.67
C ASP A 351 21.32 -16.75 -1.20
N MET A 352 21.80 -15.80 -2.02
CA MET A 352 23.18 -15.71 -2.51
C MET A 352 24.18 -15.44 -1.39
N ASN A 353 23.85 -14.60 -0.39
CA ASN A 353 24.68 -14.44 0.80
C ASN A 353 24.80 -15.75 1.59
N LEU A 354 23.71 -16.52 1.72
CA LEU A 354 23.74 -17.84 2.36
C LEU A 354 24.57 -18.85 1.57
N THR A 355 24.44 -18.86 0.25
CA THR A 355 25.11 -19.84 -0.64
C THR A 355 26.60 -19.51 -0.81
N LEU A 356 26.96 -18.23 -0.93
CA LEU A 356 28.35 -17.77 -0.99
C LEU A 356 29.06 -17.97 0.36
N PHE A 357 28.35 -17.74 1.47
CA PHE A 357 28.87 -18.04 2.81
C PHE A 357 29.03 -19.55 3.02
N GLN A 358 28.12 -20.38 2.52
CA GLN A 358 28.28 -21.83 2.51
C GLN A 358 29.42 -22.30 1.61
N TYR A 359 29.59 -21.71 0.42
CA TYR A 359 30.69 -22.03 -0.48
C TYR A 359 32.04 -21.68 0.13
N ILE A 360 32.18 -20.47 0.69
CA ILE A 360 33.41 -20.02 1.38
C ILE A 360 33.72 -20.88 2.62
N THR A 361 32.69 -21.28 3.38
CA THR A 361 32.89 -22.12 4.58
C THR A 361 33.16 -23.58 4.25
N THR A 362 32.70 -24.10 3.11
CA THR A 362 32.95 -25.50 2.70
C THR A 362 34.25 -25.68 1.90
N THR A 363 34.72 -24.67 1.17
CA THR A 363 36.05 -24.70 0.50
C THR A 363 37.19 -24.26 1.42
N GLY A 364 36.87 -23.60 2.54
CA GLY A 364 37.83 -23.01 3.47
C GLY A 364 38.74 -23.99 4.22
N ASP A 365 38.51 -25.30 4.10
CA ASP A 365 39.29 -26.27 4.87
C ASP A 365 40.49 -26.88 4.16
N ASN A 366 40.71 -26.74 2.83
CA ASN A 366 41.94 -27.26 2.20
C ASN A 366 42.37 -26.68 0.83
N GLN A 367 41.63 -25.75 0.23
CA GLN A 367 42.09 -25.07 -0.99
C GLN A 367 41.80 -23.57 -0.83
N GLY A 368 42.81 -22.73 -1.02
CA GLY A 368 42.74 -21.29 -0.71
C GLY A 368 41.53 -20.58 -1.31
N LEU A 369 41.21 -19.40 -0.75
CA LEU A 369 40.06 -18.57 -1.14
C LEU A 369 39.93 -18.43 -2.67
N PRO A 370 38.71 -18.48 -3.21
CA PRO A 370 38.48 -18.38 -4.64
C PRO A 370 39.05 -17.07 -5.19
N THR A 371 39.64 -17.15 -6.38
CA THR A 371 40.15 -15.98 -7.08
C THR A 371 39.01 -15.07 -7.51
N ALA A 372 39.34 -13.80 -7.78
CA ALA A 372 38.37 -12.82 -8.30
C ALA A 372 37.71 -13.31 -9.61
N MET A 373 38.44 -14.07 -10.43
CA MET A 373 37.95 -14.63 -11.68
C MET A 373 36.96 -15.77 -11.47
N GLU A 374 37.24 -16.69 -10.54
CA GLU A 374 36.32 -17.78 -10.19
C GLU A 374 35.03 -17.24 -9.57
N THR A 375 35.16 -16.20 -8.75
CA THR A 375 34.00 -15.49 -8.17
C THR A 375 33.18 -14.82 -9.26
N ALA A 376 33.83 -14.14 -10.22
CA ALA A 376 33.16 -13.49 -11.34
C ALA A 376 32.47 -14.50 -12.28
N MET A 377 33.09 -15.66 -12.56
CA MET A 377 32.47 -16.72 -13.36
C MET A 377 31.28 -17.37 -12.66
N ALA A 378 31.38 -17.60 -11.35
CA ALA A 378 30.26 -18.13 -10.55
C ALA A 378 29.08 -17.14 -10.52
N LEU A 379 29.35 -15.84 -10.39
CA LEU A 379 28.34 -14.79 -10.52
C LEU A 379 27.73 -14.80 -11.93
N PHE A 380 28.55 -14.88 -12.99
CA PHE A 380 28.06 -14.81 -14.36
C PHE A 380 27.14 -15.98 -14.75
N HIS A 381 27.56 -17.22 -14.48
CA HIS A 381 26.80 -18.40 -14.86
C HIS A 381 25.55 -18.62 -14.01
N ASN A 382 25.61 -18.32 -12.70
CA ASN A 382 24.47 -18.59 -11.82
C ASN A 382 23.49 -17.41 -11.74
N ILE A 383 23.91 -16.19 -12.11
CA ILE A 383 23.10 -14.97 -11.99
C ILE A 383 22.72 -14.43 -13.36
N PHE A 384 23.69 -13.98 -14.15
CA PHE A 384 23.39 -13.24 -15.39
C PHE A 384 22.78 -14.14 -16.47
N CYS A 385 23.17 -15.41 -16.56
CA CYS A 385 22.56 -16.37 -17.49
C CYS A 385 21.12 -16.77 -17.14
N ASN A 386 20.77 -16.82 -15.84
CA ASN A 386 19.47 -17.31 -15.39
C ASN A 386 18.44 -16.19 -15.16
N TYR A 387 18.90 -15.00 -14.77
CA TYR A 387 18.04 -13.90 -14.33
C TYR A 387 18.22 -12.61 -15.16
N GLY A 388 19.17 -12.58 -16.11
CA GLY A 388 19.48 -11.41 -16.93
C GLY A 388 20.28 -10.35 -16.18
N ILE A 389 20.74 -9.33 -16.91
CA ILE A 389 21.43 -8.16 -16.33
C ILE A 389 20.37 -7.06 -16.08
N PRO A 390 20.26 -6.52 -14.85
CA PRO A 390 19.39 -5.38 -14.55
C PRO A 390 19.66 -4.19 -15.49
N GLU A 391 18.61 -3.54 -15.97
CA GLU A 391 18.67 -2.49 -17.00
C GLU A 391 19.48 -1.26 -16.54
N ASP A 392 19.46 -0.99 -15.24
CA ASP A 392 20.23 0.01 -14.50
C ASP A 392 21.74 -0.26 -14.50
N ILE A 393 22.18 -1.52 -14.55
CA ILE A 393 23.60 -1.89 -14.75
C ILE A 393 23.97 -1.80 -16.24
N ALA A 394 23.04 -2.11 -17.14
CA ALA A 394 23.26 -2.01 -18.57
C ALA A 394 23.35 -0.55 -19.08
N LEU A 395 22.73 0.40 -18.36
CA LEU A 395 22.73 1.83 -18.66
C LEU A 395 23.95 2.56 -18.09
N ASP A 396 24.56 2.07 -17.01
CA ASP A 396 25.84 2.59 -16.49
C ASP A 396 27.04 2.03 -17.29
N ARG A 397 27.00 2.23 -18.62
CA ARG A 397 28.19 2.06 -19.45
C ARG A 397 29.11 3.27 -19.24
N GLY A 398 29.81 3.27 -18.11
CA GLY A 398 31.02 4.06 -17.97
C GLY A 398 31.97 3.80 -19.15
N THR A 399 32.80 4.79 -19.47
CA THR A 399 33.74 4.84 -20.62
C THR A 399 34.75 3.68 -20.72
N GLN A 400 34.67 2.69 -19.84
CA GLN A 400 35.55 1.53 -19.71
C GLN A 400 35.16 0.37 -20.67
N PHE A 401 33.96 0.39 -21.25
CA PHE A 401 33.45 -0.65 -22.16
C PHE A 401 33.19 -0.16 -23.60
N MET A 402 33.96 0.82 -24.08
CA MET A 402 34.01 1.09 -25.53
C MET A 402 35.00 0.11 -26.18
N SER A 403 34.47 -0.85 -26.93
CA SER A 403 35.28 -1.59 -27.90
C SER A 403 35.91 -0.59 -28.88
N ARG A 404 37.23 -0.64 -29.04
CA ARG A 404 37.91 0.06 -30.14
C ARG A 404 37.39 -0.52 -31.46
N PRO A 405 36.90 0.29 -32.40
CA PRO A 405 36.60 -0.19 -33.74
C PRO A 405 37.92 -0.39 -34.49
N GLY A 406 38.19 -1.64 -34.91
CA GLY A 406 39.22 -1.97 -35.89
C GLY A 406 40.41 -2.76 -35.34
N ALA A 407 40.32 -4.09 -35.41
CA ALA A 407 41.41 -5.02 -35.74
C ALA A 407 40.86 -6.46 -35.71
N PHE A 408 40.21 -6.88 -36.80
CA PHE A 408 40.53 -8.07 -37.61
C PHE A 408 39.58 -8.10 -38.80
#